data_AF-A0AAJ2PLE5-F1
#
_entry.id   AF-A0AAJ2PLE5-F1
#
_cell.length_a   1.000
_cell.length_b   1.000
_cell.length_c   1.000
_cell.angle_alpha   90.00
_cell.angle_beta   90.00
_cell.angle_gamma   90.00
#
_symmetry.space_group_name_H-M   'P 1'
#
loop_
_entity.id
_entity.type
_entity.pdbx_description
1 polymer ?
#
loop_
_entity_poly.entity_id
_entity_poly.type
_entity_poly.pdbx_seq_one_letter_code
_entity_poly.pdbx_strand_id
1 'polypeptide(L)'
;MSIFRLVNGAAYKFHPKGNLNDNVYSTATSVSGTWSAMRNFAAPGTRTYGSQTANIITVAGTSGTTYVYAGDRWNPSDLGASQLIWLPLTIRGTTVNLGQYPTWSLDVQAGTWTPNSGVPSAAAHTLTNSGSSMLLDVTGASTATNANVIQATGTGGTNQRWTVTKVADNIYTLKNVNSGLCLDVPSKSTAQNRQLIQWTCNGGPNQQFFFDLVGSYTGSVYMLVAVHSGLHLGVLNNATTTGAAVVQLTGTGAASQKWTVG
;
A
#
# COMPACT_ATOMS: atom_id res chain seq x y z
N MET A 1 5.29 -24.87 4.22
CA MET A 1 6.73 -24.52 4.17
C MET A 1 6.84 -23.00 4.22
N SER A 2 7.74 -22.43 5.02
CA SER A 2 7.98 -20.97 5.00
C SER A 2 9.12 -20.65 4.05
N ILE A 3 8.98 -19.53 3.34
CA ILE A 3 9.99 -19.06 2.39
C ILE A 3 10.83 -17.99 3.09
N PHE A 4 12.15 -18.11 3.00
CA PHE A 4 13.09 -17.21 3.64
C PHE A 4 13.83 -16.37 2.61
N ARG A 5 14.04 -15.09 2.91
CA ARG A 5 14.87 -14.20 2.11
C ARG A 5 15.74 -13.32 2.99
N LEU A 6 17.00 -13.15 2.61
CA LEU A 6 17.87 -12.13 3.16
C LEU A 6 17.92 -10.94 2.20
N VAL A 7 17.66 -9.75 2.73
CA VAL A 7 17.72 -8.47 2.00
C VAL A 7 18.45 -7.46 2.88
N ASN A 8 19.62 -6.99 2.43
CA ASN A 8 20.42 -5.98 3.13
C ASN A 8 20.64 -6.29 4.63
N GLY A 9 20.94 -7.56 4.96
CA GLY A 9 21.18 -8.00 6.34
C GLY A 9 19.92 -8.27 7.17
N ALA A 10 18.72 -7.96 6.68
CA ALA A 10 17.46 -8.33 7.33
C ALA A 10 16.90 -9.64 6.76
N ALA A 11 16.30 -10.45 7.64
CA ALA A 11 15.62 -11.68 7.29
C ALA A 11 14.12 -11.45 7.14
N TYR A 12 13.54 -12.04 6.09
CA TYR A 12 12.11 -11.98 5.76
C TYR A 12 11.58 -13.41 5.66
N LYS A 13 10.44 -13.66 6.29
CA LYS A 13 9.80 -14.97 6.27
C LYS A 13 8.37 -14.83 5.78
N PHE A 14 8.01 -15.55 4.72
CA PHE A 14 6.68 -15.57 4.13
C PHE A 14 5.92 -16.84 4.55
N HIS A 15 4.65 -16.68 4.90
CA HIS A 15 3.83 -17.70 5.56
C HIS A 15 2.56 -18.01 4.75
N PRO A 16 2.65 -18.83 3.69
CA PRO A 16 1.46 -19.37 3.05
C PRO A 16 0.76 -20.39 3.97
N LYS A 17 -0.58 -20.35 4.05
CA LYS A 17 -1.41 -21.41 4.67
C LYS A 17 -2.08 -22.29 3.59
N GLY A 18 -2.66 -23.43 3.97
CA GLY A 18 -3.45 -24.27 3.06
C GLY A 18 -4.67 -23.51 2.51
N ASN A 19 -4.97 -23.66 1.21
CA ASN A 19 -5.91 -22.86 0.41
C ASN A 19 -5.44 -21.44 0.09
N LEU A 20 -6.02 -20.78 -0.92
CA LEU A 20 -5.70 -19.37 -1.24
C LEU A 20 -6.13 -18.46 -0.07
N ASN A 21 -5.19 -17.70 0.48
CA ASN A 21 -5.37 -16.86 1.67
C ASN A 21 -4.51 -15.60 1.61
N ASP A 22 -4.75 -14.67 2.52
CA ASP A 22 -3.84 -13.54 2.71
C ASP A 22 -2.53 -14.04 3.31
N ASN A 23 -1.50 -14.11 2.48
CA ASN A 23 -0.17 -14.52 2.89
C ASN A 23 0.45 -13.37 3.71
N VAL A 24 1.19 -13.73 4.75
CA VAL A 24 1.83 -12.78 5.66
C VAL A 24 3.34 -12.90 5.64
N TYR A 25 4.02 -11.83 6.05
CA TYR A 25 5.46 -11.80 6.28
C TYR A 25 5.79 -11.38 7.71
N SER A 26 7.00 -11.73 8.16
CA SER A 26 7.64 -11.18 9.35
C SER A 26 9.09 -10.83 9.04
N THR A 27 9.69 -9.95 9.86
CA THR A 27 11.07 -9.47 9.68
C THR A 27 11.91 -9.70 10.93
N ALA A 28 13.22 -9.88 10.76
CA ALA A 28 14.19 -9.93 11.85
C ALA A 28 15.55 -9.38 11.40
N THR A 29 16.38 -8.92 12.35
CA THR A 29 17.77 -8.49 12.07
C THR A 29 18.73 -9.66 11.90
N SER A 30 18.32 -10.87 12.28
CA SER A 30 19.04 -12.12 12.02
C SER A 30 18.05 -13.28 11.97
N VAL A 31 18.42 -14.36 11.28
CA VAL A 31 17.54 -15.55 11.13
C VAL A 31 17.27 -16.23 12.48
N SER A 32 18.24 -16.20 13.39
CA SER A 32 18.16 -16.75 14.75
C SER A 32 17.60 -15.76 15.79
N GLY A 33 17.26 -14.54 15.38
CA GLY A 33 16.79 -13.49 16.27
C GLY A 33 15.29 -13.50 16.52
N THR A 34 14.81 -12.46 17.21
CA THR A 34 13.39 -12.22 17.42
C THR A 34 12.74 -11.71 16.14
N TRP A 35 11.63 -12.34 15.76
CA TRP A 35 10.84 -11.96 14.59
C TRP A 35 9.73 -10.97 14.97
N SER A 36 9.46 -10.02 14.07
CA SER A 36 8.34 -9.10 14.20
C SER A 36 7.00 -9.84 14.16
N ALA A 37 5.94 -9.16 14.62
CA ALA A 37 4.58 -9.61 14.35
C ALA A 37 4.35 -9.84 12.84
N MET A 38 3.47 -10.78 12.51
CA MET A 38 3.10 -11.09 11.13
C MET A 38 2.22 -10.00 10.53
N ARG A 39 2.43 -9.71 9.25
CA ARG A 39 1.75 -8.64 8.52
C ARG A 39 1.40 -9.07 7.12
N ASN A 40 0.28 -8.61 6.59
CA ASN A 40 -0.02 -8.77 5.17
C ASN A 40 0.97 -7.94 4.33
N PHE A 41 1.43 -8.50 3.21
CA PHE A 41 2.23 -7.76 2.23
C PHE A 41 1.46 -7.48 0.94
N ALA A 42 0.31 -8.11 0.72
CA ALA A 42 -0.67 -7.70 -0.28
C ALA A 42 -1.88 -7.09 0.43
N ALA A 43 -2.72 -6.34 -0.30
CA ALA A 43 -3.93 -5.76 0.26
C ALA A 43 -4.80 -6.87 0.90
N PRO A 44 -5.19 -6.76 2.19
CA PRO A 44 -5.97 -7.79 2.87
C PRO A 44 -7.32 -8.05 2.19
N GLY A 45 -7.75 -9.32 2.19
CA GLY A 45 -8.96 -9.80 1.51
C GLY A 45 -8.76 -10.16 0.03
N THR A 46 -7.60 -9.84 -0.56
CA THR A 46 -7.27 -10.24 -1.94
C THR A 46 -6.84 -11.70 -2.06
N ARG A 47 -6.57 -12.36 -0.92
CA ARG A 47 -5.98 -13.71 -0.85
C ARG A 47 -4.63 -13.75 -1.59
N THR A 48 -3.83 -12.70 -1.38
CA THR A 48 -2.58 -12.45 -2.12
C THR A 48 -2.81 -12.59 -3.63
N TYR A 49 -3.84 -11.88 -4.12
CA TYR A 49 -4.27 -11.92 -5.52
C TYR A 49 -4.62 -13.32 -6.04
N GLY A 50 -5.29 -14.10 -5.18
CA GLY A 50 -5.68 -15.48 -5.45
C GLY A 50 -4.49 -16.40 -5.62
N SER A 51 -3.42 -16.21 -4.87
CA SER A 51 -2.20 -17.01 -5.00
C SER A 51 -1.54 -17.38 -3.68
N GLN A 52 -0.58 -18.29 -3.76
CA GLN A 52 0.23 -18.72 -2.63
C GLN A 52 1.71 -18.46 -2.94
N THR A 53 2.44 -17.90 -1.98
CA THR A 53 3.87 -17.61 -2.15
C THR A 53 4.64 -18.90 -2.39
N ALA A 54 5.38 -18.97 -3.50
CA ALA A 54 6.24 -20.10 -3.86
C ALA A 54 7.73 -19.72 -3.74
N ASN A 55 8.09 -18.53 -4.22
CA ASN A 55 9.46 -18.02 -4.13
C ASN A 55 9.50 -16.48 -4.13
N ILE A 56 10.57 -15.92 -3.58
CA ILE A 56 10.97 -14.53 -3.79
C ILE A 56 12.31 -14.52 -4.52
N ILE A 57 12.26 -14.15 -5.80
CA ILE A 57 13.41 -14.14 -6.71
C ILE A 57 14.10 -12.77 -6.61
N THR A 58 15.42 -12.78 -6.55
CA THR A 58 16.22 -11.54 -6.64
C THR A 58 16.84 -11.43 -8.02
N VAL A 59 16.65 -10.27 -8.63
CA VAL A 59 17.19 -9.90 -9.93
C VAL A 59 18.08 -8.69 -9.72
N ALA A 60 19.36 -8.94 -9.42
CA ALA A 60 20.35 -7.90 -9.28
C ALA A 60 20.89 -7.53 -10.67
N GLY A 61 20.98 -6.23 -10.95
CA GLY A 61 21.52 -5.74 -12.21
C GLY A 61 22.38 -4.49 -12.00
N THR A 62 22.78 -3.87 -13.10
CA THR A 62 23.74 -2.75 -13.10
C THR A 62 23.20 -1.48 -12.44
N SER A 63 21.88 -1.33 -12.36
CA SER A 63 21.22 -0.09 -11.93
C SER A 63 20.40 -0.27 -10.65
N GLY A 64 20.17 -1.50 -10.19
CA GLY A 64 19.33 -1.77 -9.03
C GLY A 64 19.12 -3.24 -8.74
N THR A 65 18.19 -3.51 -7.82
CA THR A 65 17.79 -4.87 -7.46
C THR A 65 16.27 -5.03 -7.45
N THR A 66 15.84 -5.87 -8.37
CA THR A 66 14.57 -6.56 -8.53
C THR A 66 14.19 -7.52 -7.40
N TYR A 67 13.12 -7.36 -6.62
CA TYR A 67 12.53 -8.52 -5.92
C TYR A 67 11.23 -8.91 -6.61
N VAL A 68 11.12 -10.18 -7.01
CA VAL A 68 9.94 -10.70 -7.72
C VAL A 68 9.28 -11.74 -6.83
N TYR A 69 8.02 -11.47 -6.47
CA TYR A 69 7.13 -12.47 -5.92
C TYR A 69 6.76 -13.45 -7.03
N ALA A 70 7.02 -14.73 -6.81
CA ALA A 70 6.51 -15.83 -7.62
C ALA A 70 5.54 -16.64 -6.77
N GLY A 71 4.30 -16.75 -7.24
CA GLY A 71 3.25 -17.51 -6.55
C GLY A 71 2.42 -18.38 -7.48
N ASP A 72 1.81 -19.40 -6.88
CA ASP A 72 0.95 -20.36 -7.55
C ASP A 72 -0.52 -20.01 -7.34
N ARG A 73 -1.30 -20.05 -8.42
CA ARG A 73 -2.77 -20.03 -8.44
C ARG A 73 -3.28 -21.45 -8.63
N TRP A 74 -3.30 -22.19 -7.53
CA TRP A 74 -3.65 -23.60 -7.54
C TRP A 74 -5.03 -23.86 -8.14
N ASN A 75 -5.08 -24.79 -9.10
CA ASN A 75 -6.30 -25.45 -9.53
C ASN A 75 -6.37 -26.85 -8.87
N PRO A 76 -7.14 -27.02 -7.78
CA PRO A 76 -7.11 -28.27 -7.01
C PRO A 76 -7.62 -29.49 -7.77
N SER A 77 -8.44 -29.30 -8.81
CA SER A 77 -8.95 -30.40 -9.64
C SER A 77 -8.00 -30.78 -10.78
N ASP A 78 -7.04 -29.93 -11.11
CA ASP A 78 -6.01 -30.18 -12.12
C ASP A 78 -4.76 -29.36 -11.79
N LEU A 79 -3.86 -29.94 -11.01
CA LEU A 79 -2.65 -29.26 -10.57
C LEU A 79 -1.75 -28.85 -11.74
N GLY A 80 -1.76 -29.61 -12.85
CA GLY A 80 -0.97 -29.31 -14.05
C GLY A 80 -1.45 -28.06 -14.79
N ALA A 81 -2.74 -27.70 -14.63
CA ALA A 81 -3.32 -26.48 -15.18
C ALA A 81 -3.22 -25.26 -14.23
N SER A 82 -2.54 -25.38 -13.09
CA SER A 82 -2.35 -24.25 -12.16
C SER A 82 -1.55 -23.13 -12.83
N GLN A 83 -2.01 -21.89 -12.64
CA GLN A 83 -1.36 -20.72 -13.24
C GLN A 83 -0.33 -20.11 -12.28
N LEU A 84 0.69 -19.48 -12.83
CA LEU A 84 1.64 -18.68 -12.05
C LEU A 84 1.21 -17.21 -12.02
N ILE A 85 1.54 -16.52 -10.93
CA ILE A 85 1.50 -15.06 -10.84
C ILE A 85 2.86 -14.54 -10.39
N TRP A 86 3.37 -13.60 -11.18
CA TRP A 86 4.67 -12.97 -10.93
C TRP A 86 4.45 -11.47 -10.81
N LEU A 87 4.92 -10.90 -9.71
CA LEU A 87 4.68 -9.50 -9.39
C LEU A 87 5.93 -8.88 -8.77
N PRO A 88 6.24 -7.61 -9.07
CA PRO A 88 7.30 -6.90 -8.38
C PRO A 88 6.94 -6.72 -6.90
N LEU A 89 7.90 -6.99 -6.03
CA LEU A 89 7.79 -6.89 -4.58
C LEU A 89 8.64 -5.70 -4.11
N THR A 90 7.99 -4.72 -3.49
CA THR A 90 8.68 -3.56 -2.95
C THR A 90 9.08 -3.81 -1.50
N ILE A 91 10.36 -3.61 -1.19
CA ILE A 91 10.89 -3.66 0.18
C ILE A 91 11.46 -2.28 0.53
N ARG A 92 11.00 -1.68 1.63
CA ARG A 92 11.49 -0.40 2.17
C ARG A 92 11.59 -0.47 3.69
N GLY A 93 12.81 -0.47 4.21
CA GLY A 93 13.05 -0.72 5.63
C GLY A 93 12.47 -2.06 6.03
N THR A 94 11.56 -2.08 7.01
CA THR A 94 10.85 -3.29 7.46
C THR A 94 9.50 -3.51 6.78
N THR A 95 9.12 -2.67 5.83
CA THR A 95 7.83 -2.79 5.13
C THR A 95 8.03 -3.51 3.79
N VAL A 96 7.29 -4.60 3.63
CA VAL A 96 7.17 -5.35 2.38
C VAL A 96 5.77 -5.09 1.81
N ASN A 97 5.72 -4.80 0.52
CA ASN A 97 4.51 -4.51 -0.20
C ASN A 97 4.50 -5.17 -1.58
N LEU A 98 3.40 -5.82 -1.92
CA LEU A 98 3.12 -6.47 -3.18
C LEU A 98 1.97 -5.73 -3.84
N GLY A 99 2.29 -4.82 -4.75
CA GLY A 99 1.29 -4.18 -5.58
C GLY A 99 0.74 -5.15 -6.63
N GLN A 100 -0.52 -4.96 -7.02
CA GLN A 100 -1.10 -5.66 -8.16
C GLN A 100 -0.80 -4.87 -9.43
N TYR A 101 0.02 -5.44 -10.30
CA TYR A 101 0.35 -4.89 -11.62
C TYR A 101 -0.09 -5.89 -12.69
N PRO A 102 -1.25 -5.68 -13.34
CA PRO A 102 -1.73 -6.54 -14.42
C PRO A 102 -0.69 -6.75 -15.51
N THR A 103 0.02 -5.67 -15.82
CA THR A 103 1.10 -5.64 -16.78
C THR A 103 2.26 -4.85 -16.19
N TRP A 104 3.45 -5.42 -16.30
CA TRP A 104 4.70 -4.83 -15.88
C TRP A 104 5.83 -5.43 -16.72
N SER A 105 6.96 -4.73 -16.79
CA SER A 105 8.15 -5.18 -17.51
C SER A 105 9.34 -5.25 -16.57
N LEU A 106 10.20 -6.24 -16.78
CA LEU A 106 11.44 -6.45 -16.01
C LEU A 106 12.64 -6.30 -16.94
N ASP A 107 13.54 -5.39 -16.59
CA ASP A 107 14.88 -5.33 -17.17
C ASP A 107 15.82 -6.14 -16.26
N VAL A 108 16.19 -7.34 -16.72
CA VAL A 108 17.05 -8.25 -15.97
C VAL A 108 18.50 -7.79 -15.93
N GLN A 109 18.96 -7.02 -16.91
CA GLN A 109 20.33 -6.52 -16.96
C GLN A 109 20.50 -5.32 -16.02
N ALA A 110 19.52 -4.41 -16.02
CA ALA A 110 19.49 -3.26 -15.12
C ALA A 110 19.06 -3.64 -13.70
N GLY A 111 18.29 -4.72 -13.53
CA GLY A 111 17.74 -5.11 -12.22
C GLY A 111 16.55 -4.23 -11.80
N THR A 112 15.85 -3.64 -12.76
CA THR A 112 14.77 -2.66 -12.56
C THR A 112 13.48 -3.13 -13.23
N TRP A 113 12.34 -2.56 -12.84
CA TRP A 113 11.04 -2.90 -13.43
C TRP A 113 10.20 -1.64 -13.67
N THR A 114 9.23 -1.71 -14.57
CA THR A 114 8.31 -0.61 -14.88
C THR A 114 6.85 -1.05 -14.76
N PRO A 115 5.98 -0.27 -14.09
CA PRO A 115 4.55 -0.53 -14.11
C PRO A 115 3.97 -0.08 -15.45
N ASN A 116 3.21 -0.96 -16.10
CA ASN A 116 2.49 -0.63 -17.34
C ASN A 116 0.98 -0.41 -17.09
N SER A 117 0.55 -0.48 -15.82
CA SER A 117 -0.84 -0.31 -15.35
C SER A 117 -0.88 0.01 -13.84
N GLY A 118 -2.03 0.45 -13.32
CA GLY A 118 -2.27 0.62 -11.87
C GLY A 118 -1.58 1.82 -11.21
N VAL A 119 -1.27 2.86 -11.99
CA VAL A 119 -0.57 4.08 -11.51
C VAL A 119 -1.50 5.28 -11.62
N PRO A 120 -1.88 5.93 -10.50
CA PRO A 120 -2.47 7.26 -10.54
C PRO A 120 -1.49 8.25 -11.19
N SER A 121 -2.01 9.10 -12.07
CA SER A 121 -1.22 10.16 -12.70
C SER A 121 -0.89 11.28 -11.71
N ALA A 122 0.10 12.13 -12.04
CA ALA A 122 0.44 13.32 -11.26
C ALA A 122 -0.63 14.43 -11.28
N ALA A 123 -1.88 14.10 -11.61
CA ALA A 123 -3.00 15.02 -11.64
C ALA A 123 -3.62 15.21 -10.24
N ALA A 124 -4.46 16.22 -10.11
CA ALA A 124 -5.30 16.40 -8.94
C ALA A 124 -6.45 15.39 -8.98
N HIS A 125 -6.53 14.57 -7.93
CA HIS A 125 -7.52 13.51 -7.78
C HIS A 125 -8.40 13.74 -6.56
N THR A 126 -9.59 13.16 -6.57
CA THR A 126 -10.34 12.91 -5.33
C THR A 126 -10.03 11.50 -4.84
N LEU A 127 -10.15 11.28 -3.53
CA LEU A 127 -10.07 9.94 -2.93
C LEU A 127 -11.40 9.65 -2.23
N THR A 128 -12.22 8.78 -2.83
CA THR A 128 -13.56 8.44 -2.34
C THR A 128 -13.51 7.17 -1.52
N ASN A 129 -13.93 7.23 -0.26
CA ASN A 129 -13.99 6.07 0.61
C ASN A 129 -15.09 5.09 0.16
N SER A 130 -14.77 3.80 0.04
CA SER A 130 -15.75 2.80 -0.42
C SER A 130 -16.84 2.48 0.62
N GLY A 131 -16.64 2.80 1.91
CA GLY A 131 -17.62 2.54 2.97
C GLY A 131 -18.68 3.63 3.12
N SER A 132 -18.32 4.89 2.81
CA SER A 132 -19.19 6.07 3.04
C SER A 132 -19.51 6.86 1.78
N SER A 133 -18.80 6.61 0.67
CA SER A 133 -18.81 7.44 -0.55
C SER A 133 -18.36 8.89 -0.33
N MET A 134 -17.74 9.20 0.82
CA MET A 134 -17.21 10.53 1.15
C MET A 134 -15.76 10.68 0.70
N LEU A 135 -15.31 11.93 0.54
CA LEU A 135 -13.98 12.26 0.06
C LEU A 135 -12.99 12.47 1.20
N LEU A 136 -11.71 12.15 0.95
CA LEU A 136 -10.59 12.57 1.78
C LEU A 136 -10.48 14.09 1.78
N ASP A 137 -10.60 14.71 2.94
CA ASP A 137 -10.81 16.15 3.10
C ASP A 137 -9.92 16.72 4.21
N VAL A 138 -9.36 17.91 3.98
CA VAL A 138 -8.74 18.71 5.04
C VAL A 138 -9.80 19.58 5.71
N THR A 139 -10.00 19.35 7.01
CA THR A 139 -11.10 19.96 7.77
C THR A 139 -11.14 21.49 7.64
N GLY A 140 -12.35 22.02 7.41
CA GLY A 140 -12.60 23.45 7.29
C GLY A 140 -11.85 24.13 6.13
N ALA A 141 -11.38 23.37 5.14
CA ALA A 141 -10.50 23.85 4.07
C ALA A 141 -9.25 24.59 4.58
N SER A 142 -8.78 24.23 5.78
CA SER A 142 -7.63 24.88 6.40
C SER A 142 -6.37 24.74 5.54
N THR A 143 -5.56 25.80 5.49
CA THR A 143 -4.22 25.80 4.87
C THR A 143 -3.09 25.68 5.90
N ALA A 144 -3.43 25.61 7.19
CA ALA A 144 -2.44 25.50 8.26
C ALA A 144 -1.88 24.08 8.36
N THR A 145 -0.60 23.99 8.74
CA THR A 145 0.00 22.75 9.23
C THR A 145 -0.75 22.22 10.46
N ASN A 146 -0.76 20.91 10.66
CA ASN A 146 -1.54 20.21 11.71
C ASN A 146 -3.06 20.23 11.52
N ALA A 147 -3.59 20.80 10.43
CA ALA A 147 -5.00 20.64 10.14
C ALA A 147 -5.34 19.15 9.94
N ASN A 148 -6.40 18.71 10.62
CA ASN A 148 -6.82 17.32 10.62
C ASN A 148 -7.36 16.91 9.25
N VAL A 149 -7.06 15.66 8.88
CA VAL A 149 -7.67 15.01 7.73
C VAL A 149 -8.86 14.17 8.21
N ILE A 150 -9.96 14.33 7.48
CA ILE A 150 -11.27 13.74 7.75
C ILE A 150 -11.84 13.16 6.45
N GLN A 151 -12.98 12.49 6.55
CA GLN A 151 -13.86 12.33 5.39
C GLN A 151 -14.96 13.40 5.40
N ALA A 152 -15.40 13.84 4.24
CA ALA A 152 -16.56 14.73 4.11
C ALA A 152 -17.32 14.49 2.80
N THR A 153 -18.59 14.88 2.77
CA THR A 153 -19.40 14.90 1.55
C THR A 153 -18.70 15.75 0.47
N GLY A 154 -18.72 15.28 -0.78
CA GLY A 154 -18.10 15.99 -1.89
C GLY A 154 -18.73 17.36 -2.13
N THR A 155 -17.94 18.42 -2.05
CA THR A 155 -18.35 19.82 -2.31
C THR A 155 -17.72 20.39 -3.58
N GLY A 156 -16.74 19.69 -4.17
CA GLY A 156 -15.91 20.21 -5.26
C GLY A 156 -14.80 21.16 -4.79
N GLY A 157 -14.63 21.33 -3.48
CA GLY A 157 -13.59 22.18 -2.90
C GLY A 157 -12.17 21.68 -3.19
N THR A 158 -11.21 22.61 -3.30
CA THR A 158 -9.79 22.29 -3.50
C THR A 158 -9.18 21.52 -2.32
N ASN A 159 -9.75 21.63 -1.12
CA ASN A 159 -9.32 20.89 0.07
C ASN A 159 -9.67 19.40 0.01
N GLN A 160 -10.51 18.98 -0.95
CA GLN A 160 -10.86 17.59 -1.26
C GLN A 160 -10.09 17.03 -2.46
N ARG A 161 -9.18 17.81 -3.04
CA ARG A 161 -8.36 17.42 -4.18
C ARG A 161 -6.90 17.25 -3.77
N TRP A 162 -6.29 16.20 -4.25
CA TRP A 162 -4.94 15.79 -3.90
C TRP A 162 -4.12 15.50 -5.15
N THR A 163 -3.00 16.20 -5.32
CA THR A 163 -2.01 15.85 -6.33
C THR A 163 -1.27 14.60 -5.86
N VAL A 164 -1.40 13.51 -6.63
CA VAL A 164 -0.79 12.21 -6.32
C VAL A 164 0.51 12.07 -7.09
N THR A 165 1.65 12.26 -6.43
CA THR A 165 2.96 12.22 -7.10
C THR A 165 3.69 10.93 -6.78
N LYS A 166 4.05 10.17 -7.82
CA LYS A 166 4.87 8.96 -7.69
C LYS A 166 6.29 9.33 -7.26
N VAL A 167 6.81 8.66 -6.24
CA VAL A 167 8.19 8.86 -5.76
C VAL A 167 9.12 7.67 -6.07
N ALA A 168 8.60 6.44 -6.07
CA ALA A 168 9.28 5.22 -6.50
C ALA A 168 8.27 4.07 -6.59
N ASP A 169 8.50 3.03 -7.39
CA ASP A 169 7.69 1.78 -7.37
C ASP A 169 6.16 2.02 -7.40
N ASN A 170 5.38 1.62 -6.38
CA ASN A 170 3.99 2.05 -6.11
C ASN A 170 3.86 3.02 -4.92
N ILE A 171 4.91 3.76 -4.61
CA ILE A 171 4.96 4.72 -3.52
C ILE A 171 4.63 6.10 -4.06
N TYR A 172 3.71 6.78 -3.39
CA TYR A 172 3.23 8.11 -3.74
C TYR A 172 3.20 9.04 -2.54
N THR A 173 3.29 10.33 -2.81
CA THR A 173 2.93 11.41 -1.89
C THR A 173 1.61 12.03 -2.33
N LEU A 174 0.78 12.45 -1.37
CA LEU A 174 -0.46 13.17 -1.64
C LEU A 174 -0.31 14.62 -1.16
N LYS A 175 -0.30 15.57 -2.07
CA LYS A 175 -0.25 17.01 -1.76
C LYS A 175 -1.64 17.61 -1.93
N ASN A 176 -2.18 18.21 -0.88
CA ASN A 176 -3.49 18.86 -0.94
C ASN A 176 -3.43 20.07 -1.90
N VAL A 177 -4.40 20.17 -2.80
CA VAL A 177 -4.43 21.22 -3.82
C VAL A 177 -4.71 22.60 -3.22
N ASN A 178 -5.45 22.68 -2.10
CA ASN A 178 -5.77 23.96 -1.45
C ASN A 178 -4.57 24.53 -0.69
N SER A 179 -3.93 23.73 0.16
CA SER A 179 -2.88 24.20 1.07
C SER A 179 -1.47 24.06 0.50
N GLY A 180 -1.26 23.17 -0.47
CA GLY A 180 0.07 22.78 -0.90
C GLY A 180 0.85 21.95 0.14
N LEU A 181 0.18 21.46 1.19
CA LEU A 181 0.78 20.61 2.23
C LEU A 181 0.54 19.12 1.92
N CYS A 182 1.40 18.26 2.47
CA CYS A 182 1.37 16.82 2.23
C CYS A 182 0.53 16.10 3.29
N LEU A 183 -0.18 15.04 2.89
CA LEU A 183 -0.79 14.08 3.81
C LEU A 183 0.31 13.46 4.67
N ASP A 184 0.13 13.47 5.99
CA ASP A 184 1.17 13.11 6.95
C ASP A 184 0.60 12.27 8.10
N VAL A 185 1.30 11.19 8.44
CA VAL A 185 1.13 10.50 9.72
C VAL A 185 1.98 11.21 10.79
N PRO A 186 1.36 11.91 11.76
CA PRO A 186 2.08 12.84 12.62
C PRO A 186 3.19 12.16 13.42
N SER A 187 4.35 12.82 13.46
CA SER A 187 5.53 12.39 14.23
C SER A 187 6.00 10.97 13.89
N LYS A 188 5.72 10.46 12.68
CA LYS A 188 6.04 9.09 12.25
C LYS A 188 5.45 8.03 13.20
N SER A 189 4.30 8.31 13.82
CA SER A 189 3.65 7.38 14.76
C SER A 189 3.42 6.02 14.10
N THR A 190 3.66 4.94 14.85
CA THR A 190 3.33 3.56 14.47
C THR A 190 2.08 3.04 15.20
N ALA A 191 1.40 3.90 15.97
CA ALA A 191 0.20 3.54 16.72
C ALA A 191 -1.05 3.54 15.82
N GLN A 192 -1.92 2.56 16.05
CA GLN A 192 -3.26 2.54 15.46
C GLN A 192 -4.09 3.74 15.92
N ASN A 193 -5.11 4.08 15.13
CA ASN A 193 -6.06 5.16 15.39
C ASN A 193 -5.41 6.55 15.45
N ARG A 194 -4.13 6.69 15.06
CA ARG A 194 -3.52 8.00 14.89
C ARG A 194 -4.17 8.70 13.71
N GLN A 195 -4.88 9.81 13.98
CA GLN A 195 -5.44 10.67 12.95
C GLN A 195 -4.34 11.33 12.13
N LEU A 196 -4.54 11.35 10.81
CA LEU A 196 -3.65 12.01 9.87
C LEU A 196 -3.91 13.51 9.83
N ILE A 197 -2.87 14.24 9.42
CA ILE A 197 -2.90 15.69 9.25
C ILE A 197 -2.38 16.04 7.86
N GLN A 198 -2.46 17.33 7.52
CA GLN A 198 -1.55 17.90 6.54
C GLN A 198 -0.33 18.56 7.21
N TRP A 199 0.85 18.39 6.61
CA TRP A 199 2.11 18.94 7.10
C TRP A 199 2.99 19.42 5.96
N THR A 200 3.99 20.25 6.27
CA THR A 200 5.00 20.69 5.30
C THR A 200 5.64 19.47 4.63
N CYS A 201 5.59 19.45 3.30
CA CYS A 201 6.18 18.38 2.51
C CYS A 201 7.69 18.32 2.77
N ASN A 202 8.18 17.18 3.28
CA ASN A 202 9.58 16.98 3.65
C ASN A 202 10.17 15.67 3.11
N GLY A 203 9.39 14.90 2.34
CA GLY A 203 9.84 13.64 1.75
C GLY A 203 10.00 12.49 2.75
N GLY A 204 9.61 12.68 4.02
CA GLY A 204 9.69 11.64 5.05
C GLY A 204 8.80 10.44 4.73
N PRO A 205 9.15 9.23 5.21
CA PRO A 205 8.38 8.02 4.92
C PRO A 205 6.97 8.00 5.54
N ASN A 206 6.67 8.92 6.47
CA ASN A 206 5.32 9.16 7.00
C ASN A 206 4.44 10.05 6.12
N GLN A 207 4.97 10.57 5.02
CA GLN A 207 4.26 11.28 3.95
C GLN A 207 4.19 10.46 2.64
N GLN A 208 4.70 9.23 2.69
CA GLN A 208 4.76 8.32 1.56
C GLN A 208 3.85 7.13 1.80
N PHE A 209 3.07 6.76 0.79
CA PHE A 209 2.08 5.70 0.88
C PHE A 209 2.22 4.75 -0.31
N PHE A 210 2.26 3.44 -0.05
CA PHE A 210 2.01 2.46 -1.08
C PHE A 210 0.55 2.54 -1.52
N PHE A 211 0.31 2.51 -2.83
CA PHE A 211 -1.04 2.40 -3.39
C PHE A 211 -1.25 0.95 -3.82
N ASP A 212 -1.96 0.21 -2.97
CA ASP A 212 -2.22 -1.21 -3.20
C ASP A 212 -3.56 -1.37 -3.90
N LEU A 213 -3.51 -1.65 -5.20
CA LEU A 213 -4.72 -1.88 -5.97
C LEU A 213 -5.52 -3.07 -5.38
N VAL A 214 -6.82 -2.86 -5.19
CA VAL A 214 -7.76 -3.85 -4.66
C VAL A 214 -8.77 -4.23 -5.73
N GLY A 215 -8.99 -5.53 -5.88
CA GLY A 215 -10.02 -6.07 -6.78
C GLY A 215 -9.49 -6.31 -8.20
N SER A 216 -10.17 -5.76 -9.21
CA SER A 216 -9.86 -6.00 -10.61
C SER A 216 -8.51 -5.39 -11.00
N TYR A 217 -7.83 -6.08 -11.91
CA TYR A 217 -6.57 -5.69 -12.54
C TYR A 217 -6.57 -4.24 -13.05
N THR A 218 -7.68 -3.74 -13.59
CA THR A 218 -7.78 -2.37 -14.15
C THR A 218 -8.54 -1.40 -13.24
N GLY A 219 -8.63 -1.71 -11.94
CA GLY A 219 -9.38 -0.90 -10.99
C GLY A 219 -8.75 0.45 -10.67
N SER A 220 -9.53 1.29 -9.99
CA SER A 220 -9.10 2.56 -9.41
C SER A 220 -9.25 2.58 -7.89
N VAL A 221 -9.48 1.41 -7.27
CA VAL A 221 -9.70 1.27 -5.83
C VAL A 221 -8.42 0.79 -5.17
N TYR A 222 -7.92 1.56 -4.22
CA TYR A 222 -6.65 1.30 -3.55
C TYR A 222 -6.82 1.23 -2.04
N MET A 223 -5.96 0.45 -1.41
CA MET A 223 -5.63 0.61 0.01
C MET A 223 -4.31 1.35 0.10
N LEU A 224 -4.28 2.45 0.87
CA LEU A 224 -3.08 3.26 1.04
C LEU A 224 -2.34 2.81 2.29
N VAL A 225 -1.06 2.44 2.16
CA VAL A 225 -0.25 1.90 3.26
C VAL A 225 0.93 2.83 3.56
N ALA A 226 0.97 3.41 4.75
CA ALA A 226 2.05 4.35 5.11
C ALA A 226 3.41 3.64 5.13
N VAL A 227 4.42 4.15 4.43
CA VAL A 227 5.69 3.43 4.23
C VAL A 227 6.39 3.13 5.55
N HIS A 228 6.37 4.08 6.50
CA HIS A 228 7.10 3.95 7.78
C HIS A 228 6.47 2.96 8.77
N SER A 229 5.15 2.89 8.85
CA SER A 229 4.44 2.03 9.82
C SER A 229 3.88 0.78 9.17
N GLY A 230 3.65 0.81 7.86
CA GLY A 230 2.82 -0.09 7.06
C GLY A 230 1.42 -0.35 7.62
N LEU A 231 0.87 0.65 8.33
CA LEU A 231 -0.54 0.71 8.65
C LEU A 231 -1.31 1.37 7.51
N HIS A 232 -2.60 1.04 7.41
CA HIS A 232 -3.46 1.42 6.30
C HIS A 232 -4.23 2.70 6.63
N LEU A 233 -4.37 3.59 5.67
CA LEU A 233 -5.27 4.73 5.75
C LEU A 233 -6.72 4.25 5.75
N GLY A 234 -7.51 4.68 6.74
CA GLY A 234 -8.93 4.38 6.77
C GLY A 234 -9.73 5.29 7.67
N VAL A 235 -11.05 5.17 7.59
CA VAL A 235 -11.98 5.97 8.39
C VAL A 235 -12.20 5.30 9.74
N LEU A 236 -12.02 6.05 10.82
CA LEU A 236 -12.13 5.55 12.19
C LEU A 236 -13.52 4.91 12.43
N ASN A 237 -13.52 3.72 13.04
CA ASN A 237 -14.72 2.96 13.39
C ASN A 237 -15.70 2.68 12.22
N ASN A 238 -15.21 2.69 10.97
CA ASN A 238 -16.04 2.57 9.77
C ASN A 238 -17.16 3.61 9.69
N ALA A 239 -16.97 4.78 10.29
CA ALA A 239 -17.98 5.83 10.32
C ALA A 239 -18.38 6.26 8.90
N THR A 240 -19.65 6.63 8.74
CA THR A 240 -20.23 7.13 7.47
C THR A 240 -20.67 8.59 7.57
N THR A 241 -20.31 9.28 8.65
CA THR A 241 -20.63 10.68 8.89
C THR A 241 -19.53 11.62 8.37
N THR A 242 -19.94 12.80 7.91
CA THR A 242 -19.02 13.90 7.59
C THR A 242 -18.26 14.31 8.86
N GLY A 243 -16.97 14.62 8.71
CA GLY A 243 -16.11 14.99 9.83
C GLY A 243 -15.46 13.81 10.54
N ALA A 244 -15.79 12.56 10.18
CA ALA A 244 -15.14 11.41 10.79
C ALA A 244 -13.65 11.39 10.49
N ALA A 245 -12.85 11.07 11.51
CA ALA A 245 -11.40 11.09 11.43
C ALA A 245 -10.88 10.04 10.44
N VAL A 246 -9.91 10.47 9.62
CA VAL A 246 -9.10 9.55 8.81
C VAL A 246 -7.82 9.24 9.58
N VAL A 247 -7.59 7.96 9.83
CA VAL A 247 -6.58 7.43 10.75
C VAL A 247 -5.74 6.35 10.05
N GLN A 248 -4.61 5.98 10.66
CA GLN A 248 -3.91 4.74 10.30
C GLN A 248 -4.41 3.54 11.13
N LEU A 249 -4.62 2.39 10.48
CA LEU A 249 -5.26 1.19 11.03
C LEU A 249 -4.50 -0.07 10.63
N THR A 250 -4.68 -1.16 11.38
CA THR A 250 -4.31 -2.49 10.86
C THR A 250 -5.16 -2.80 9.64
N GLY A 251 -4.52 -3.27 8.56
CA GLY A 251 -5.22 -3.63 7.34
C GLY A 251 -6.10 -4.86 7.54
N THR A 252 -7.40 -4.69 7.38
CA THR A 252 -8.42 -5.76 7.47
C THR A 252 -9.15 -5.99 6.15
N GLY A 253 -8.95 -5.11 5.16
CA GLY A 253 -9.69 -5.16 3.89
C GLY A 253 -11.11 -4.59 4.01
N ALA A 254 -11.42 -3.91 5.11
CA ALA A 254 -12.69 -3.24 5.32
C ALA A 254 -12.95 -2.14 4.27
N ALA A 255 -14.22 -1.88 3.95
CA ALA A 255 -14.60 -0.85 2.98
C ALA A 255 -14.12 0.56 3.39
N SER A 256 -14.01 0.82 4.69
CA SER A 256 -13.48 2.06 5.27
C SER A 256 -11.98 2.29 5.00
N GLN A 257 -11.26 1.27 4.52
CA GLN A 257 -9.83 1.34 4.18
C GLN A 257 -9.58 1.39 2.66
N LYS A 258 -10.65 1.34 1.86
CA LYS A 258 -10.59 1.33 0.40
C LYS A 258 -10.95 2.71 -0.15
N TRP A 259 -10.15 3.19 -1.08
CA TRP A 259 -10.24 4.53 -1.64
C TRP A 259 -10.23 4.45 -3.16
N THR A 260 -11.32 4.88 -3.79
CA THR A 260 -11.37 5.09 -5.23
C THR A 260 -10.65 6.39 -5.56
N VAL A 261 -9.60 6.32 -6.38
CA VAL A 261 -8.87 7.48 -6.89
C VAL A 261 -9.52 7.93 -8.19
N GLY A 262 -10.14 9.11 -8.19
CA GLY A 262 -10.94 9.67 -9.30
C GLY A 262 -10.40 10.98 -9.84
#